data_AF-A0A6P9AT44-F1
#
_entry.id   AF-A0A6P9AT44-F1
#
_cell.length_a   1.000
_cell.length_b   1.000
_cell.length_c   1.000
_cell.angle_alpha   90.00
_cell.angle_beta   90.00
_cell.angle_gamma   90.00
#
_symmetry.space_group_name_H-M   'P 1'
#
loop_
_entity.id
_entity.type
_entity.pdbx_description
1 polymer ?
#
loop_
_entity_poly.entity_id
_entity_poly.type
_entity_poly.pdbx_seq_one_letter_code
_entity_poly.pdbx_strand_id
1 'polypeptide(L)'
;MTGHSYSVYNAVYVVAHALHAFYQSKSKHRAVMEMENLKFQDLHAWQLHPFLQWVTFNNSAGETVFLGKHKELNTGFDITNLVIFPNNSFMRVKIGKVDVMASPGMRVTIDENKVVWHHSFRQIPPVSVCNPNCPPGSSKKKKEGAKFCCYDCSPCPPGKVSPEKAHPEK
;
A
#
# COMPACT_ATOMS: atom_id res chain seq x y z
N MET A 1 6.23 11.91 -14.09
CA MET A 1 7.00 11.98 -12.83
C MET A 1 7.06 10.56 -12.26
N THR A 2 8.23 10.02 -11.95
CA THR A 2 8.35 8.67 -11.34
C THR A 2 7.98 8.74 -9.86
N GLY A 3 7.67 7.59 -9.24
CA GLY A 3 7.43 7.53 -7.79
C GLY A 3 8.60 8.11 -6.98
N HIS A 4 9.84 7.85 -7.39
CA HIS A 4 11.03 8.40 -6.73
C HIS A 4 11.13 9.92 -6.83
N SER A 5 10.89 10.50 -8.02
CA SER A 5 10.89 11.96 -8.18
C SER A 5 9.83 12.62 -7.31
N TYR A 6 8.67 11.98 -7.16
CA TYR A 6 7.60 12.46 -6.30
C TYR A 6 7.96 12.39 -4.81
N SER A 7 8.59 11.30 -4.35
CA SER A 7 9.10 11.20 -2.98
C SER A 7 10.13 12.29 -2.68
N VAL A 8 11.05 12.56 -3.61
CA VAL A 8 12.05 13.64 -3.46
C VAL A 8 11.37 15.00 -3.38
N TYR A 9 10.40 15.26 -4.26
CA TYR A 9 9.61 16.49 -4.22
C TYR A 9 8.94 16.69 -2.86
N ASN A 10 8.21 15.68 -2.36
CA ASN A 10 7.55 15.77 -1.06
C ASN A 10 8.55 15.92 0.08
N ALA A 11 9.72 15.26 0.03
CA ALA A 11 10.77 15.39 1.05
C ALA A 11 11.31 16.83 1.16
N VAL A 12 11.54 17.51 0.03
CA VAL A 12 11.95 18.92 0.01
C VAL A 12 10.88 19.80 0.67
N TYR A 13 9.61 19.57 0.35
CA TYR A 13 8.50 20.32 0.96
C TYR A 13 8.37 20.05 2.46
N VAL A 14 8.58 18.81 2.92
CA VAL A 14 8.60 18.49 4.36
C VAL A 14 9.62 19.35 5.10
N VAL A 15 10.85 19.46 4.56
CA VAL A 15 11.90 20.30 5.14
C VAL A 15 11.52 21.78 5.11
N ALA A 16 10.97 22.26 3.99
CA ALA A 16 10.51 23.64 3.86
C ALA A 16 9.42 24.00 4.90
N HIS A 17 8.43 23.12 5.09
CA HIS A 17 7.39 23.30 6.10
C HIS A 17 7.94 23.26 7.54
N ALA A 18 8.89 22.37 7.83
CA ALA A 18 9.53 22.31 9.14
C ALA A 18 10.33 23.60 9.44
N LEU A 19 11.08 24.11 8.46
CA LEU A 19 11.79 25.38 8.58
C LEU A 19 10.82 26.53 8.80
N HIS A 20 9.74 26.58 8.03
CA HIS A 20 8.71 27.60 8.19
C HIS A 20 8.08 27.59 9.59
N ALA A 21 7.75 26.41 10.12
CA ALA A 21 7.24 26.25 11.48
C ALA A 21 8.26 26.69 12.54
N PHE A 22 9.54 26.33 12.35
CA PHE A 22 10.63 26.80 13.21
C PHE A 22 10.69 28.34 13.26
N TYR A 23 10.67 29.00 12.11
CA TYR A 23 10.70 30.47 12.04
C TYR A 23 9.47 31.13 12.65
N GLN A 24 8.28 30.60 12.40
CA GLN A 24 7.06 31.10 13.03
C GLN A 24 7.14 31.00 14.56
N SER A 25 7.70 29.92 15.11
CA SER A 25 7.89 29.79 16.56
C SER A 25 8.83 30.86 17.12
N LYS A 26 9.95 31.12 16.44
CA LYS A 26 10.92 32.16 16.83
C LYS A 26 10.34 33.56 16.73
N SER A 27 9.54 33.83 15.71
CA SER A 27 8.85 35.12 15.53
C SER A 27 7.78 35.36 16.61
N LYS A 28 6.99 34.34 16.99
CA LYS A 28 6.03 34.45 18.10
C LYS A 28 6.70 34.71 19.45
N HIS A 29 7.87 34.13 19.69
CA HIS A 29 8.68 34.44 20.87
C HIS A 29 9.38 35.82 20.78
N ARG A 30 9.53 36.38 19.58
CA ARG A 30 10.18 37.69 19.33
C ARG A 30 9.25 38.90 19.36
N ALA A 31 7.93 38.71 19.47
CA ALA A 31 7.03 39.82 19.81
C ALA A 31 7.33 40.42 21.22
N VAL A 32 8.25 39.80 22.00
CA VAL A 32 8.66 40.23 23.34
C VAL A 32 10.08 40.83 23.40
N MET A 33 10.96 40.66 22.39
CA MET A 33 12.28 41.31 22.39
C MET A 33 12.81 41.62 20.98
N GLU A 34 13.42 42.80 20.89
CA GLU A 34 13.87 43.55 19.71
C GLU A 34 14.42 42.76 18.51
N MET A 35 14.18 43.41 17.37
CA MET A 35 14.45 43.00 16.01
C MET A 35 15.94 43.04 15.68
N GLU A 36 16.73 42.11 16.22
CA GLU A 36 18.09 41.88 15.74
C GLU A 36 18.14 40.85 14.60
N ASN A 37 18.81 41.24 13.52
CA ASN A 37 19.02 40.50 12.27
C ASN A 37 19.20 38.98 12.46
N LEU A 38 18.26 38.20 11.91
CA LEU A 38 18.32 36.73 11.86
C LEU A 38 19.51 36.29 11.01
N LYS A 39 20.66 36.08 11.62
CA LYS A 39 21.76 35.34 10.99
C LYS A 39 21.29 33.89 10.80
N PHE A 40 21.07 33.50 9.56
CA PHE A 40 20.78 32.12 9.14
C PHE A 40 21.86 31.09 9.54
N GLN A 41 23.00 31.57 10.04
CA GLN A 41 24.24 30.81 10.19
C GLN A 41 24.30 29.86 11.40
N ASP A 42 23.35 29.96 12.35
CA ASP A 42 23.39 29.17 13.61
C ASP A 42 22.30 28.08 13.70
N LEU A 43 21.59 27.76 12.61
CA LEU A 43 20.60 26.69 12.63
C LEU A 43 21.30 25.33 12.64
N HIS A 44 21.28 24.65 13.79
CA HIS A 44 21.75 23.28 13.88
C HIS A 44 20.64 22.29 13.50
N ALA A 45 20.99 21.22 12.77
CA ALA A 45 20.03 20.21 12.31
C ALA A 45 19.17 19.60 13.44
N TRP A 46 19.71 19.46 14.65
CA TRP A 46 18.98 18.94 15.81
C TRP A 46 17.84 19.87 16.27
N GLN A 47 17.96 21.18 16.03
CA GLN A 47 16.92 22.16 16.38
C GLN A 47 15.69 22.05 15.47
N LEU A 48 15.86 21.49 14.27
CA LEU A 48 14.77 21.27 13.31
C LEU A 48 14.02 19.96 13.56
N HIS A 49 14.64 18.99 14.23
CA HIS A 49 14.08 17.66 14.47
C HIS A 49 12.68 17.65 15.12
N PRO A 50 12.38 18.49 16.15
CA PRO A 50 11.04 18.56 16.73
C PRO A 50 9.98 19.02 15.73
N PHE A 51 10.33 19.90 14.80
CA PHE A 51 9.42 20.43 13.79
C PHE A 51 9.15 19.43 12.68
N LEU A 52 10.14 18.59 12.33
CA LEU A 52 9.98 17.51 11.36
C LEU A 52 8.97 16.46 11.81
N GLN A 53 8.85 16.18 13.12
CA GLN A 53 7.97 15.14 13.66
C GLN A 53 6.46 15.40 13.52
N TRP A 54 6.07 16.61 13.13
CA TRP A 54 4.66 17.04 13.10
C TRP A 54 4.29 17.77 11.81
N VAL A 55 5.06 17.58 10.75
CA VAL A 55 4.76 18.21 9.45
C VAL A 55 3.53 17.56 8.83
N THR A 56 2.53 18.39 8.56
CA THR A 56 1.32 18.03 7.81
C THR A 56 1.04 19.11 6.77
N PHE A 57 0.88 18.74 5.52
CA PHE A 57 0.47 19.66 4.46
C PHE A 57 -0.21 18.92 3.31
N ASN A 58 -0.96 19.65 2.49
CA ASN A 58 -1.48 19.14 1.24
C ASN A 58 -0.52 19.51 0.12
N ASN A 59 -0.07 18.53 -0.64
CA ASN A 59 0.81 18.79 -1.78
C ASN A 59 0.00 19.20 -3.03
N SER A 60 0.72 19.50 -4.12
CA SER A 60 0.13 19.93 -5.40
C SER A 60 -0.72 18.86 -6.10
N ALA A 61 -0.65 17.60 -5.67
CA ALA A 61 -1.51 16.52 -6.15
C ALA A 61 -2.82 16.39 -5.33
N GLY A 62 -3.01 17.22 -4.31
CA GLY A 62 -4.16 17.15 -3.42
C GLY A 62 -4.06 16.06 -2.35
N GLU A 63 -2.89 15.44 -2.17
CA GLU A 63 -2.64 14.43 -1.16
C GLU A 63 -2.14 15.07 0.14
N THR A 64 -2.66 14.61 1.28
CA THR A 64 -2.14 15.00 2.59
C THR A 64 -0.88 14.22 2.91
N VAL A 65 0.25 14.93 2.96
CA VAL A 65 1.55 14.40 3.40
C VAL A 65 1.67 14.62 4.89
N PHE A 66 1.89 13.54 5.64
CA PHE A 66 2.04 13.55 7.09
C PHE A 66 3.29 12.76 7.49
N LEU A 67 4.20 13.40 8.22
CA LEU A 67 5.33 12.73 8.86
C LEU A 67 5.02 12.55 10.35
N GLY A 68 4.57 11.35 10.73
CA GLY A 68 4.18 11.06 12.10
C GLY A 68 5.34 10.79 13.06
N LYS A 69 5.01 10.55 14.33
CA LYS A 69 5.97 10.26 15.42
C LYS A 69 6.93 9.10 15.13
N HIS A 70 6.51 8.13 14.32
CA HIS A 70 7.30 6.96 13.93
C HIS A 70 8.16 7.18 12.67
N LYS A 71 8.21 8.41 12.12
CA LYS A 71 9.00 8.78 10.93
C LYS A 71 8.64 8.01 9.65
N GLU A 72 7.48 7.36 9.64
CA GLU A 72 6.94 6.69 8.46
C GLU A 72 5.98 7.62 7.73
N LEU A 73 6.11 7.68 6.41
CA LEU A 73 5.09 8.25 5.55
C LEU A 73 3.97 7.21 5.46
N ASN A 74 2.83 7.48 6.10
CA ASN A 74 1.63 6.64 6.03
C ASN A 74 0.93 6.79 4.67
N THR A 75 1.69 6.80 3.58
CA THR A 75 1.18 6.83 2.22
C THR A 75 0.85 5.41 1.79
N GLY A 76 -0.37 5.20 1.32
CA GLY A 76 -0.77 3.94 0.71
C GLY A 76 0.10 3.53 -0.47
N PHE A 77 -0.12 2.32 -0.99
CA PHE A 77 0.59 1.83 -2.17
C PHE A 77 -0.31 1.80 -3.39
N ASP A 78 0.22 2.13 -4.56
CA ASP A 78 -0.49 1.91 -5.81
C ASP A 78 -0.32 0.47 -6.29
N ILE A 79 -1.44 -0.18 -6.61
CA ILE A 79 -1.44 -1.50 -7.25
C ILE A 79 -1.44 -1.27 -8.76
N THR A 80 -0.41 -1.77 -9.44
CA THR A 80 -0.24 -1.59 -10.88
C THR A 80 -0.24 -2.93 -11.61
N ASN A 81 -0.89 -2.96 -12.77
CA ASN A 81 -0.85 -4.07 -13.72
C ASN A 81 0.17 -3.74 -14.82
N LEU A 82 1.03 -4.70 -15.13
CA LEU A 82 2.03 -4.59 -16.18
C LEU A 82 1.44 -5.14 -17.48
N VAL A 83 0.97 -4.25 -18.35
CA VAL A 83 0.39 -4.60 -19.64
C VAL A 83 1.53 -4.75 -20.65
N ILE A 84 1.68 -5.94 -21.22
CA ILE A 84 2.68 -6.24 -22.24
C ILE A 84 2.01 -6.19 -23.60
N PHE A 85 2.54 -5.37 -24.50
CA PHE A 85 2.04 -5.21 -25.87
C PHE A 85 2.71 -6.21 -26.83
N PRO A 86 2.12 -6.48 -28.01
CA PRO A 86 2.68 -7.42 -28.99
C PRO A 86 4.10 -7.10 -29.47
N ASN A 87 4.55 -5.85 -29.33
CA ASN A 87 5.91 -5.40 -29.67
C ASN A 87 6.90 -5.54 -28.50
N ASN A 88 6.55 -6.32 -27.46
CA ASN A 88 7.32 -6.49 -26.21
C ASN A 88 7.54 -5.21 -25.39
N SER A 89 6.89 -4.09 -25.75
CA SER A 89 6.83 -2.94 -24.85
C SER A 89 5.86 -3.23 -23.71
N PHE A 90 6.00 -2.49 -22.61
CA PHE A 90 5.11 -2.64 -21.48
C PHE A 90 4.69 -1.28 -20.91
N MET A 91 3.50 -1.26 -20.33
CA MET A 91 2.97 -0.10 -19.62
C MET A 91 2.45 -0.52 -18.25
N ARG A 92 2.79 0.27 -17.23
CA ARG A 92 2.24 0.10 -15.88
C ARG A 92 0.96 0.90 -15.78
N VAL A 93 -0.15 0.22 -15.57
CA VAL A 93 -1.47 0.84 -15.39
C VAL A 93 -1.88 0.70 -13.94
N LYS A 94 -2.26 1.79 -13.29
CA LYS A 94 -2.82 1.75 -11.94
C LYS A 94 -4.20 1.09 -11.99
N ILE A 95 -4.34 -0.04 -11.30
CA ILE A 95 -5.58 -0.81 -11.20
C ILE A 95 -6.19 -0.74 -9.81
N GLY A 96 -5.48 -0.19 -8.83
CA GLY A 96 -5.92 -0.21 -7.45
C GLY A 96 -4.99 0.53 -6.51
N LYS A 97 -5.32 0.44 -5.22
CA LYS A 97 -4.51 1.00 -4.14
C LYS A 97 -4.61 0.15 -2.88
N VAL A 98 -3.59 0.25 -2.03
CA VAL A 98 -3.56 -0.23 -0.66
C VAL A 98 -3.61 0.97 0.25
N ASP A 99 -4.67 1.11 1.03
CA ASP A 99 -4.81 2.15 2.05
C ASP A 99 -4.51 1.56 3.43
N VAL A 100 -3.39 1.98 4.02
CA VAL A 100 -2.92 1.49 5.31
C VAL A 100 -3.81 2.00 6.46
N MET A 101 -4.53 3.10 6.25
CA MET A 101 -5.38 3.75 7.26
C MET A 101 -6.83 3.25 7.21
N ALA A 102 -7.21 2.50 6.18
CA ALA A 102 -8.55 1.96 6.03
C ALA A 102 -8.83 0.78 6.97
N SER A 103 -10.12 0.52 7.21
CA SER A 103 -10.60 -0.56 8.06
C SER A 103 -10.18 -1.96 7.53
N PRO A 104 -10.04 -2.98 8.39
CA PRO A 104 -9.69 -4.34 7.99
C PRO A 104 -10.76 -4.90 7.05
N GLY A 105 -10.51 -4.87 5.73
CA GLY A 105 -11.47 -5.21 4.68
C GLY A 105 -11.55 -4.18 3.57
N MET A 106 -11.27 -2.91 3.87
CA MET A 106 -11.20 -1.81 2.88
C MET A 106 -9.76 -1.38 2.56
N ARG A 107 -8.77 -2.04 3.18
CA ARG A 107 -7.34 -1.76 2.96
C ARG A 107 -6.87 -1.96 1.53
N VAL A 108 -7.53 -2.81 0.75
CA VAL A 108 -7.14 -3.08 -0.64
C VAL A 108 -8.35 -2.82 -1.53
N THR A 109 -8.15 -1.98 -2.54
CA THR A 109 -9.16 -1.71 -3.57
C THR A 109 -8.56 -2.00 -4.93
N ILE A 110 -9.21 -2.88 -5.70
CA ILE A 110 -8.81 -3.25 -7.05
C ILE A 110 -10.01 -3.07 -7.96
N ASP A 111 -9.81 -2.38 -9.08
CA ASP A 111 -10.76 -2.25 -10.17
C ASP A 111 -10.50 -3.35 -11.19
N GLU A 112 -11.26 -4.45 -11.06
CA GLU A 112 -11.09 -5.65 -11.90
C GLU A 112 -11.27 -5.37 -13.39
N ASN A 113 -12.07 -4.36 -13.76
CA ASN A 113 -12.31 -3.97 -15.15
C ASN A 113 -11.07 -3.36 -15.82
N LYS A 114 -10.10 -2.89 -15.03
CA LYS A 114 -8.83 -2.32 -15.54
C LYS A 114 -7.71 -3.35 -15.61
N VAL A 115 -7.93 -4.56 -15.12
CA VAL A 115 -6.91 -5.61 -15.14
C VAL A 115 -6.86 -6.22 -16.53
N VAL A 116 -5.70 -6.13 -17.18
CA VAL A 116 -5.43 -6.82 -18.44
C VAL A 116 -4.60 -8.06 -18.13
N TRP A 117 -5.14 -9.22 -18.44
CA TRP A 117 -4.43 -10.48 -18.31
C TRP A 117 -3.59 -10.75 -19.55
N HIS A 118 -2.55 -11.56 -19.40
CA HIS A 118 -1.76 -12.00 -20.54
C HIS A 118 -2.65 -12.74 -21.57
N HIS A 119 -2.36 -12.58 -22.85
CA HIS A 119 -3.20 -13.11 -23.94
C HIS A 119 -3.41 -14.64 -23.84
N SER A 120 -2.45 -15.37 -23.27
CA SER A 120 -2.56 -16.82 -23.00
C SER A 120 -3.73 -17.19 -22.07
N PHE A 121 -4.21 -16.26 -21.25
CA PHE A 121 -5.30 -16.49 -20.30
C PHE A 121 -6.68 -16.05 -20.81
N ARG A 122 -6.80 -15.66 -22.09
CA ARG A 122 -8.08 -15.21 -22.69
C ARG A 122 -8.81 -14.12 -21.88
N GLN A 123 -8.06 -13.23 -21.25
CA GLN A 123 -8.58 -12.17 -20.37
C GLN A 123 -9.33 -12.65 -19.12
N ILE A 124 -9.03 -13.87 -18.63
CA ILE A 124 -9.64 -14.44 -17.42
C ILE A 124 -8.57 -14.56 -16.32
N PRO A 125 -8.91 -14.29 -15.04
CA PRO A 125 -8.00 -14.54 -13.92
C PRO A 125 -7.54 -16.01 -13.89
N PRO A 126 -6.23 -16.28 -13.79
CA PRO A 126 -5.73 -17.64 -13.70
C PRO A 126 -6.16 -18.28 -12.38
N VAL A 127 -6.65 -19.51 -12.46
CA VAL A 127 -6.99 -20.29 -11.27
C VAL A 127 -5.69 -20.82 -10.66
N SER A 128 -5.34 -20.32 -9.48
CA SER A 128 -4.11 -20.70 -8.75
C SER A 128 -4.44 -21.57 -7.52
N VAL A 129 -5.04 -22.74 -7.74
CA VAL A 129 -5.33 -23.73 -6.68
C VAL A 129 -4.54 -25.02 -6.91
N CYS A 130 -4.11 -25.69 -5.84
CA CYS A 130 -3.34 -26.95 -5.97
C CYS A 130 -4.19 -28.09 -6.56
N ASN A 131 -5.45 -28.15 -6.15
CA ASN A 131 -6.42 -29.15 -6.57
C ASN A 131 -7.82 -28.51 -6.59
N PRO A 132 -8.73 -29.00 -7.45
CA PRO A 132 -10.11 -28.49 -7.50
C PRO A 132 -10.85 -28.77 -6.18
N ASN A 133 -11.91 -27.99 -5.94
CA ASN A 133 -12.78 -28.23 -4.78
C ASN A 133 -13.43 -29.61 -4.87
N CYS A 134 -13.54 -30.30 -3.72
CA CYS A 134 -14.21 -31.59 -3.68
C CYS A 134 -15.70 -31.46 -4.04
N PRO A 135 -16.23 -32.42 -4.84
CA PRO A 135 -17.65 -32.44 -5.15
C PRO A 135 -18.48 -32.78 -3.90
N PRO A 136 -19.78 -32.46 -3.90
CA PRO A 136 -20.69 -32.89 -2.85
C PRO A 136 -20.60 -34.41 -2.62
N GLY A 137 -20.69 -34.83 -1.36
CA GLY A 137 -20.53 -36.25 -0.97
C GLY A 137 -19.07 -36.72 -0.85
N SER A 138 -18.08 -35.84 -1.07
CA SER A 138 -16.66 -36.12 -0.82
C SER A 138 -16.07 -35.16 0.22
N SER A 139 -15.15 -35.65 1.05
CA SER A 139 -14.35 -34.85 1.98
C SER A 139 -12.89 -34.75 1.54
N LYS A 140 -12.21 -33.71 2.04
CA LYS A 140 -10.78 -33.51 1.82
C LYS A 140 -9.98 -34.52 2.63
N LYS A 141 -9.06 -35.22 1.97
CA LYS A 141 -8.10 -36.13 2.58
C LYS A 141 -6.70 -35.56 2.41
N LYS A 142 -5.97 -35.43 3.52
CA LYS A 142 -4.58 -34.96 3.52
C LYS A 142 -3.74 -35.86 2.60
N LYS A 143 -2.97 -35.23 1.72
CA LYS A 143 -1.99 -35.91 0.88
C LYS A 143 -0.63 -35.88 1.57
N GLU A 144 -0.15 -37.03 2.01
CA GLU A 144 1.15 -37.14 2.68
C GLU A 144 2.28 -36.64 1.75
N GLY A 145 3.25 -35.92 2.33
CA GLY A 145 4.32 -35.27 1.58
C GLY A 145 3.93 -33.98 0.86
N ALA A 146 2.65 -33.63 0.74
CA ALA A 146 2.19 -32.40 0.09
C ALA A 146 1.97 -31.23 1.09
N LYS A 147 1.88 -30.00 0.56
CA LYS A 147 1.52 -28.80 1.34
C LYS A 147 0.07 -28.86 1.83
N PHE A 148 -0.26 -28.10 2.88
CA PHE A 148 -1.58 -28.15 3.53
C PHE A 148 -2.76 -27.84 2.59
N CYS A 149 -2.55 -26.99 1.57
CA CYS A 149 -3.57 -26.64 0.57
C CYS A 149 -3.79 -27.73 -0.49
N CYS A 150 -2.95 -28.77 -0.53
CA CYS A 150 -3.02 -29.87 -1.47
C CYS A 150 -3.63 -31.11 -0.80
N TYR A 151 -4.69 -31.64 -1.38
CA TYR A 151 -5.50 -32.71 -0.80
C TYR A 151 -6.15 -33.54 -1.90
N ASP A 152 -6.50 -34.78 -1.55
CA ASP A 152 -7.32 -35.65 -2.40
C ASP A 152 -8.78 -35.59 -1.92
N CYS A 153 -9.72 -35.93 -2.80
CA CYS A 153 -11.14 -36.02 -2.44
C CYS A 153 -11.51 -37.49 -2.23
N SER A 154 -12.07 -37.82 -1.06
CA SER A 154 -12.52 -39.18 -0.72
C SER A 154 -14.01 -39.18 -0.40
N PRO A 155 -14.79 -40.22 -0.76
CA PRO A 155 -16.20 -40.30 -0.42
C PRO A 155 -16.43 -40.16 1.09
N CYS A 156 -17.51 -39.49 1.47
CA CYS A 156 -17.91 -39.42 2.87
C CYS A 156 -18.18 -40.84 3.40
N PRO A 157 -17.78 -41.14 4.65
CA PRO A 157 -18.13 -42.40 5.28
C PRO A 157 -19.66 -42.51 5.47
N PRO A 158 -20.21 -43.73 5.55
CA PRO A 158 -21.64 -43.94 5.75
C PRO A 158 -22.19 -43.11 6.91
N GLY A 159 -23.34 -42.46 6.69
CA GLY A 159 -24.00 -41.60 7.68
C GLY A 159 -23.44 -40.17 7.78
N LYS A 160 -22.43 -39.79 6.99
CA LYS A 160 -21.96 -38.40 6.89
C LYS A 160 -22.26 -37.81 5.51
N VAL A 161 -22.62 -36.53 5.47
CA VAL A 161 -22.92 -35.80 4.24
C VAL A 161 -22.03 -34.57 4.16
N SER A 162 -21.47 -34.30 2.97
CA SER A 162 -20.85 -33.02 2.63
C SER A 162 -21.77 -32.31 1.61
N PRO A 163 -22.60 -31.36 2.07
CA PRO A 163 -23.64 -30.75 1.24
C PRO A 163 -23.10 -29.72 0.24
N GLU A 164 -21.94 -29.11 0.52
CA GLU A 164 -21.34 -28.07 -0.32
C GLU A 164 -19.95 -28.46 -0.82
N LYS A 165 -19.53 -27.84 -1.93
CA LYS A 165 -18.14 -27.93 -2.42
C LYS A 165 -17.21 -27.37 -1.34
N ALA A 166 -16.44 -28.22 -0.68
CA ALA A 166 -15.57 -27.83 0.41
C ALA A 166 -14.58 -26.74 -0.05
N HIS A 167 -14.86 -25.48 0.31
CA HIS A 167 -13.98 -24.35 0.00
C HIS A 167 -12.64 -24.52 0.71
N PRO A 168 -11.52 -24.10 0.12
CA PRO A 168 -10.28 -23.96 0.87
C PRO A 168 -10.54 -23.04 2.07
N GLU A 169 -10.37 -23.57 3.28
CA GLU A 169 -10.38 -22.74 4.49
C GLU A 169 -9.27 -21.69 4.33
N LYS A 170 -9.63 -20.42 4.59
CA LYS A 170 -8.71 -19.28 4.57
C LYS A 170 -7.78 -19.33 5.78
#